data_AF-A0A8J3GB24-F1
#
_entry.id   AF-A0A8J3GB24-F1
#
_cell.length_a   1.000
_cell.length_b   1.000
_cell.length_c   1.000
_cell.angle_alpha   90.00
_cell.angle_beta   90.00
_cell.angle_gamma   90.00
#
_symmetry.space_group_name_H-M   'P 1'
#
loop_
_entity.id
_entity.type
_entity.pdbx_description
1 polymer ?
#
loop_
_entity_poly.entity_id
_entity_poly.type
_entity_poly.pdbx_seq_one_letter_code
_entity_poly.pdbx_strand_id
1 'polypeptide(L)'
;MEKSKVDFARKYGIAERDIVPEFMPLLNAFDSVNIQNEQILEKMKGSINAHHHHYEGTSPATAFFLRWGWGVYYFVPLVLILLGVFFYVRNTERARLEKLEQVVHYDKEKKAYFIDAANYEVVSSIGFKGVQLILPDSTASGKN
;
A
#
# COMPACT_ATOMS: atom_id res chain seq x y z
N MET A 1 16.09 -41.16 -50.04
CA MET A 1 16.38 -41.98 -48.84
C MET A 1 17.83 -41.85 -48.41
N GLU A 2 18.79 -41.92 -49.34
CA GLU A 2 20.23 -41.80 -49.07
C GLU A 2 20.65 -40.47 -48.42
N LYS A 3 20.15 -39.32 -48.90
CA LYS A 3 20.43 -38.01 -48.31
C LYS A 3 20.00 -37.88 -46.83
N SER A 4 18.83 -38.43 -46.48
CA SER A 4 18.31 -38.44 -45.11
C SER A 4 19.17 -39.27 -44.16
N LYS A 5 19.83 -40.30 -44.69
CA LYS A 5 20.72 -41.19 -43.94
C LYS A 5 22.05 -40.50 -43.61
N VAL A 6 22.63 -39.81 -44.59
CA VAL A 6 23.85 -38.99 -44.43
C VAL A 6 23.62 -37.87 -43.41
N ASP A 7 22.48 -37.17 -43.52
CA ASP A 7 22.15 -36.06 -42.61
C ASP A 7 21.95 -36.55 -41.16
N PHE A 8 21.31 -37.70 -40.97
CA PHE A 8 21.14 -38.31 -39.64
C PHE A 8 22.47 -38.81 -39.04
N ALA A 9 23.29 -39.50 -39.85
CA ALA A 9 24.61 -39.96 -39.47
C ALA A 9 25.50 -38.81 -38.99
N ARG A 10 25.49 -37.68 -39.72
CA ARG A 10 26.22 -36.47 -39.34
C ARG A 10 25.69 -35.86 -38.04
N LYS A 11 24.37 -35.78 -37.87
CA LYS A 11 23.73 -35.15 -36.71
C LYS A 11 24.00 -35.90 -35.41
N TYR A 12 24.04 -37.23 -35.45
CA TYR A 12 24.20 -38.09 -34.27
C TYR A 12 25.60 -38.71 -34.14
N GLY A 13 26.51 -38.45 -35.08
CA GLY A 13 27.88 -38.98 -35.07
C GLY A 13 27.97 -40.49 -35.26
N ILE A 14 27.01 -41.10 -35.98
CA ILE A 14 26.92 -42.55 -36.22
C ILE A 14 27.42 -42.85 -37.63
N ALA A 15 28.15 -43.95 -37.83
CA ALA A 15 28.60 -44.32 -39.18
C ALA A 15 27.41 -44.75 -40.05
N GLU A 16 27.33 -44.27 -41.30
CA GLU A 16 26.20 -44.55 -42.20
C GLU A 16 25.99 -46.06 -42.43
N ARG A 17 27.06 -46.87 -42.41
CA ARG A 17 26.97 -48.32 -42.54
C ARG A 17 26.15 -48.99 -41.43
N ASP A 18 26.06 -48.37 -40.26
CA ASP A 18 25.37 -48.92 -39.10
C ASP A 18 23.87 -48.54 -39.09
N ILE A 19 23.44 -47.70 -40.03
CA ILE A 19 22.05 -47.26 -40.18
C ILE A 19 21.36 -48.13 -41.23
N VAL A 20 20.38 -48.93 -40.79
CA VAL A 20 19.54 -49.72 -41.71
C VAL A 20 18.51 -48.79 -42.36
N PRO A 21 18.42 -48.72 -43.70
CA PRO A 21 17.54 -47.78 -44.39
C PRO A 21 16.05 -47.94 -44.07
N GLU A 22 15.62 -49.15 -43.74
CA GLU A 22 14.24 -49.50 -43.38
C GLU A 22 13.79 -48.84 -42.08
N PHE A 23 14.72 -48.53 -41.17
CA PHE A 23 14.42 -47.84 -39.91
C PHE A 23 14.48 -46.31 -40.03
N MET A 24 14.87 -45.75 -41.18
CA MET A 24 14.92 -44.29 -41.38
C MET A 24 13.62 -43.55 -41.08
N PRO A 25 12.42 -44.06 -41.44
CA PRO A 25 11.17 -43.41 -41.07
C PRO A 25 10.98 -43.32 -39.55
N LEU A 26 11.37 -44.37 -38.82
CA LEU A 26 11.28 -44.42 -37.36
C LEU A 26 12.32 -43.49 -36.72
N LEU A 27 13.56 -43.49 -37.22
CA LEU A 27 14.62 -42.60 -36.76
C LEU A 27 14.28 -41.12 -36.97
N ASN A 28 13.67 -40.78 -38.11
CA ASN A 28 13.19 -39.43 -38.39
C ASN A 28 12.03 -39.03 -37.45
N ALA A 29 11.13 -39.97 -37.13
CA ALA A 29 10.07 -39.72 -36.16
C ALA A 29 10.64 -39.46 -34.75
N PHE A 30 11.62 -40.25 -34.30
CA PHE A 30 12.31 -40.02 -33.03
C PHE A 30 13.04 -38.69 -32.99
N ASP A 31 13.74 -38.31 -34.06
CA ASP A 31 14.40 -37.01 -34.15
C ASP A 31 13.39 -35.87 -34.04
N SER A 32 12.25 -35.98 -34.74
CA SER A 32 11.20 -34.96 -34.66
C SER A 32 10.64 -34.77 -33.24
N VAL A 33 10.49 -35.86 -32.49
CA VAL A 33 10.06 -35.81 -31.08
C VAL A 33 11.16 -35.20 -30.20
N ASN A 34 12.43 -35.52 -30.45
CA ASN A 34 13.55 -34.94 -29.70
C ASN A 34 13.63 -33.42 -29.89
N ILE A 35 13.52 -32.94 -31.14
CA ILE A 35 13.50 -31.51 -31.46
C ILE A 35 12.33 -30.81 -30.75
N GLN A 36 11.13 -31.42 -30.76
CA GLN A 36 9.97 -30.88 -30.06
C GLN A 36 10.20 -30.79 -28.55
N ASN A 37 10.81 -31.82 -27.95
CA ASN A 37 11.13 -31.82 -26.53
C ASN A 37 12.16 -30.75 -26.16
N GLU A 38 13.20 -30.54 -26.98
CA GLU A 38 14.19 -29.48 -26.78
C GLU A 38 13.52 -28.09 -26.82
N GLN A 39 12.64 -27.85 -27.79
CA GLN A 39 11.89 -26.59 -27.88
C GLN A 39 10.95 -26.39 -26.68
N ILE A 40 10.32 -27.44 -26.19
CA ILE A 40 9.48 -27.38 -24.98
C ILE A 40 10.33 -27.07 -23.75
N LEU A 41 11.50 -27.71 -23.60
CA LEU A 41 12.44 -27.44 -22.52
C LEU A 41 12.95 -26.00 -22.56
N GLU A 42 13.26 -25.45 -23.72
CA GLU A 42 13.64 -24.05 -23.88
C GLU A 42 12.50 -23.10 -23.50
N LYS A 43 11.27 -23.39 -23.92
CA LYS A 43 10.09 -22.61 -23.54
C LYS A 43 9.81 -22.69 -22.03
N MET A 44 10.00 -23.86 -21.41
CA MET A 44 9.88 -24.03 -19.96
C MET A 44 10.97 -23.25 -19.21
N LYS A 45 12.24 -23.34 -19.65
CA LYS A 45 13.35 -22.54 -19.09
C LYS A 45 13.09 -21.04 -19.24
N GLY A 46 12.63 -20.60 -20.40
CA GLY A 46 12.25 -19.22 -20.67
C GLY A 46 11.08 -18.76 -19.80
N SER A 47 10.07 -19.61 -19.59
CA SER A 47 8.94 -19.32 -18.71
C SER A 47 9.35 -19.22 -17.24
N ILE A 48 10.21 -20.14 -16.76
CA ILE A 48 10.74 -20.09 -15.39
C ILE A 48 11.59 -18.83 -15.18
N ASN A 49 12.44 -18.49 -16.15
CA ASN A 49 13.31 -17.32 -16.06
C ASN A 49 12.55 -16.00 -16.26
N ALA A 50 11.47 -15.97 -17.03
CA ALA A 50 10.64 -14.77 -17.22
C ALA A 50 9.86 -14.38 -15.94
N HIS A 51 9.56 -15.34 -15.06
CA HIS A 51 8.93 -15.09 -13.75
C HIS A 51 9.94 -14.81 -12.64
N HIS A 52 11.22 -15.15 -12.85
CA HIS A 52 12.31 -14.65 -12.04
C HIS A 52 12.65 -13.22 -12.49
N HIS A 53 11.95 -12.25 -11.90
CA HIS A 53 12.43 -10.87 -11.91
C HIS A 53 13.90 -10.89 -11.46
N HIS A 54 14.81 -10.59 -12.40
CA HIS A 54 16.25 -10.55 -12.16
C HIS A 54 16.56 -9.46 -11.11
N TYR A 55 16.56 -9.86 -9.85
CA TYR A 55 17.09 -9.09 -8.73
C TYR A 55 18.45 -9.66 -8.27
N GLU A 56 19.01 -10.61 -9.02
CA GLU A 56 20.34 -11.17 -8.76
C GLU A 56 21.37 -10.03 -8.76
N GLY A 57 22.00 -9.80 -7.60
CA GLY A 57 23.00 -8.75 -7.39
C GLY A 57 22.48 -7.42 -6.83
N THR A 58 21.17 -7.25 -6.60
CA THR A 58 20.62 -6.04 -5.96
C THR A 58 20.41 -6.22 -4.46
N SER A 59 20.72 -5.19 -3.67
CA SER A 59 20.49 -5.23 -2.22
C SER A 59 18.99 -5.40 -1.93
N PRO A 60 18.60 -6.10 -0.83
CA PRO A 60 17.20 -6.31 -0.47
C PRO A 60 16.39 -5.01 -0.39
N ALA A 61 17.02 -3.92 0.06
CA ALA A 61 16.40 -2.60 0.11
C ALA A 61 16.09 -2.06 -1.30
N THR A 62 17.04 -2.19 -2.23
CA THR A 62 16.86 -1.73 -3.63
C THR A 62 15.75 -2.47 -4.33
N ALA A 63 15.66 -3.80 -4.15
CA ALA A 63 14.57 -4.61 -4.70
C ALA A 63 13.21 -4.22 -4.11
N PHE A 64 13.16 -3.91 -2.80
CA PHE A 64 11.96 -3.42 -2.13
C PHE A 64 11.51 -2.05 -2.70
N PHE A 65 12.43 -1.09 -2.86
CA PHE A 65 12.10 0.21 -3.45
C PHE A 65 11.75 0.13 -4.95
N LEU A 66 12.30 -0.80 -5.73
CA LEU A 66 11.89 -0.99 -7.12
C LEU A 66 10.48 -1.59 -7.24
N ARG A 67 10.14 -2.53 -6.35
CA ARG A 67 8.86 -3.24 -6.37
C ARG A 67 7.73 -2.46 -5.70
N TRP A 68 8.06 -1.64 -4.70
CA TRP A 68 7.10 -0.95 -3.85
C TRP A 68 7.33 0.56 -3.74
N GLY A 69 8.42 1.10 -4.29
CA GLY A 69 8.81 2.51 -4.11
C GLY A 69 7.80 3.51 -4.66
N TRP A 70 7.05 3.14 -5.70
CA TRP A 70 5.89 3.91 -6.15
C TRP A 70 4.81 3.95 -5.07
N GLY A 71 4.47 2.81 -4.49
CA GLY A 71 3.50 2.71 -3.41
C GLY A 71 3.94 3.47 -2.16
N VAL A 72 5.22 3.35 -1.77
CA VAL A 72 5.79 4.06 -0.61
C VAL A 72 5.79 5.58 -0.82
N TYR A 73 6.11 6.05 -2.03
CA TYR A 73 6.10 7.49 -2.35
C TYR A 73 4.72 8.13 -2.20
N TYR A 74 3.64 7.41 -2.54
CA TYR A 74 2.28 7.93 -2.35
C TYR A 74 1.70 7.65 -0.96
N PHE A 75 2.06 6.51 -0.34
CA PHE A 75 1.48 6.08 0.93
C PHE A 75 2.07 6.85 2.12
N VAL A 76 3.37 7.16 2.11
CA VAL A 76 4.02 7.88 3.21
C VAL A 76 3.47 9.30 3.38
N PRO A 77 3.37 10.15 2.34
CA PRO A 77 2.77 11.47 2.47
C PRO A 77 1.29 11.40 2.88
N LEU A 78 0.53 10.43 2.35
CA LEU A 78 -0.88 10.26 2.70
C LEU A 78 -1.06 9.96 4.20
N VAL A 79 -0.25 9.04 4.75
CA VAL A 79 -0.27 8.72 6.18
C VAL A 79 0.12 9.93 7.04
N LEU A 80 1.13 10.70 6.61
CA LEU A 80 1.54 11.92 7.33
C LEU A 80 0.44 12.99 7.33
N ILE A 81 -0.26 13.18 6.21
CA ILE A 81 -1.40 14.12 6.13
C ILE A 81 -2.53 13.66 7.06
N LEU A 82 -2.88 12.37 7.03
CA LEU A 82 -3.93 11.81 7.91
C LEU A 82 -3.57 11.94 9.39
N LEU A 83 -2.31 11.70 9.76
CA LEU A 83 -1.83 11.93 11.12
C LEU A 83 -1.91 13.41 11.51
N GLY A 84 -1.49 14.32 10.62
CA GLY A 84 -1.61 15.76 10.85
C GLY A 84 -3.05 16.21 11.10
N VAL A 85 -3.99 15.73 10.28
CA VAL A 85 -5.43 15.98 10.48
C VAL A 85 -5.92 15.40 11.81
N PHE A 86 -5.54 14.17 12.14
CA PHE A 86 -5.91 13.53 13.40
C PHE A 86 -5.44 14.34 14.62
N PHE A 87 -4.17 14.76 14.64
CA PHE A 87 -3.63 15.58 15.73
C PHE A 87 -4.28 16.96 15.78
N TYR A 88 -4.58 17.58 14.63
CA TYR A 88 -5.29 18.86 14.58
C TYR A 88 -6.69 18.76 15.21
N VAL A 89 -7.49 17.78 14.81
CA VAL A 89 -8.84 17.54 15.37
C VAL A 89 -8.76 17.24 16.86
N ARG A 90 -7.84 16.37 17.28
CA ARG A 90 -7.67 16.05 18.70
C ARG A 90 -7.29 17.28 19.53
N ASN A 91 -6.47 18.17 18.98
CA ASN A 91 -6.04 19.38 19.67
C ASN A 91 -7.18 20.41 19.77
N THR A 92 -8.00 20.57 18.72
CA THR A 92 -9.16 21.46 18.76
C THR A 92 -10.23 20.98 19.72
N GLU A 93 -10.46 19.66 19.81
CA GLU A 93 -11.35 19.09 20.82
C GLU A 93 -10.82 19.29 22.24
N ARG A 94 -9.51 19.09 22.48
CA ARG A 94 -8.89 19.39 23.78
C ARG A 94 -9.04 20.85 24.17
N ALA A 95 -8.73 21.78 23.26
CA ALA A 95 -8.88 23.21 23.52
C ALA A 95 -10.35 23.61 23.81
N ARG A 96 -11.31 22.92 23.19
CA ARG A 96 -12.74 23.12 23.47
C ARG A 96 -13.13 22.56 24.84
N LEU A 97 -12.61 21.40 25.21
CA LEU A 97 -12.84 20.78 26.52
C LEU A 97 -12.20 21.57 27.66
N GLU A 98 -10.98 22.09 27.47
CA GLU A 98 -10.30 22.95 28.45
C GLU A 98 -11.10 24.25 28.70
N LYS A 99 -11.65 24.86 27.65
CA LYS A 99 -12.55 26.02 27.80
C LYS A 99 -13.85 25.67 28.54
N LEU A 100 -14.38 24.47 28.36
CA LEU A 100 -15.55 23.98 29.10
C LEU A 100 -15.22 23.72 30.58
N GLU A 101 -14.06 23.14 30.87
CA GLU A 101 -13.59 22.84 32.23
C GLU A 101 -13.28 24.12 33.03
N GLN A 102 -12.89 25.21 32.37
CA GLN A 102 -12.76 26.54 33.01
C GLN A 102 -14.11 27.15 33.43
N VAL A 103 -15.22 26.75 32.80
CA VAL A 103 -16.56 27.28 33.08
C VAL A 103 -17.37 26.34 33.97
N VAL A 104 -17.11 25.05 33.87
CA VAL A 104 -17.87 23.99 34.54
C VAL A 104 -16.95 23.24 35.50
N HIS A 105 -17.05 23.56 36.79
CA HIS A 105 -16.33 22.86 37.84
C HIS A 105 -17.14 21.64 38.31
N TYR A 106 -16.53 20.46 38.23
CA TYR A 106 -17.12 19.24 38.78
C TYR A 106 -16.74 19.11 40.27
N ASP A 107 -17.74 19.19 41.15
CA ASP A 107 -17.56 18.91 42.57
C ASP A 107 -17.73 17.40 42.82
N LYS A 108 -16.65 16.75 43.22
CA LYS A 108 -16.61 15.30 43.49
C LYS A 108 -17.45 14.90 44.70
N GLU A 109 -17.66 15.78 45.68
CA GLU A 109 -18.43 15.48 46.89
C GLU A 109 -19.93 15.48 46.59
N LYS A 110 -20.38 16.43 45.77
CA LYS A 110 -21.79 16.59 45.41
C LYS A 110 -22.21 15.83 44.14
N LYS A 111 -21.24 15.27 43.41
CA LYS A 111 -21.43 14.61 42.09
C LYS A 111 -22.20 15.48 41.09
N ALA A 112 -22.00 16.79 41.14
CA ALA A 112 -22.71 17.75 40.30
C ALA A 112 -21.74 18.71 39.61
N TYR A 113 -22.15 19.20 38.45
CA TYR A 113 -21.44 20.20 37.67
C TYR A 113 -21.94 21.58 38.08
N PHE A 114 -21.02 22.46 38.47
CA PHE A 114 -21.31 23.83 38.88
C PHE A 114 -20.75 24.79 37.84
N ILE A 115 -21.59 25.74 37.44
CA ILE A 115 -21.18 26.88 36.62
C ILE A 115 -21.02 28.05 37.57
N ASP A 116 -19.89 28.75 37.51
CA ASP A 116 -19.68 29.95 38.32
C ASP A 116 -20.67 31.05 37.87
N ALA A 117 -21.73 31.25 38.65
CA ALA A 117 -22.84 32.15 38.32
C ALA A 117 -22.44 33.64 38.37
N ALA A 118 -21.26 33.99 38.88
CA ALA A 118 -20.85 35.39 39.04
C ALA A 118 -20.74 36.15 37.71
N ASN A 119 -20.45 35.46 36.60
CA ASN A 119 -20.23 36.07 35.29
C ASN A 119 -21.24 35.61 34.23
N TYR A 120 -22.29 34.88 34.61
CA TYR A 120 -23.16 34.23 33.64
C TYR A 120 -24.63 34.28 34.04
N GLU A 121 -25.49 34.63 33.09
CA GLU A 121 -26.95 34.61 33.24
C GLU A 121 -27.56 33.44 32.47
N VAL A 122 -28.66 32.88 33.00
CA VAL A 122 -29.43 31.83 32.34
C VAL A 122 -30.49 32.50 31.47
N VAL A 123 -30.35 32.38 30.15
CA VAL A 123 -31.27 32.98 29.17
C VAL A 123 -32.19 31.91 28.60
N SER A 124 -33.50 32.14 28.68
CA SER A 124 -34.52 31.34 28.01
C SER A 124 -35.37 32.22 27.10
N SER A 125 -34.91 32.42 25.88
CA SER A 125 -35.64 33.14 24.82
C SER A 125 -36.11 32.18 23.71
N ILE A 126 -36.97 32.68 22.81
CA ILE A 126 -37.50 31.89 21.68
C ILE A 126 -36.37 31.46 20.73
N GLY A 127 -35.25 32.19 20.66
CA GLY A 127 -34.11 31.90 19.77
C GLY A 127 -32.91 31.23 20.44
N PHE A 128 -32.83 31.23 21.77
CA PHE A 128 -31.68 30.67 22.50
C PHE A 128 -32.09 30.25 23.92
N LYS A 129 -31.74 29.01 24.29
CA LYS A 129 -31.84 28.49 25.65
C LYS A 129 -30.45 28.04 26.08
N GLY A 130 -29.87 28.72 27.05
CA GLY A 130 -28.52 28.41 27.50
C GLY A 130 -28.00 29.40 28.54
N VAL A 131 -26.70 29.33 28.78
CA VAL A 131 -25.98 30.19 29.72
C VAL A 131 -25.18 31.20 28.92
N GLN A 132 -25.37 32.49 29.18
CA GLN A 132 -24.72 33.59 28.48
C GLN A 132 -23.82 34.37 29.43
N LEU A 133 -22.64 34.79 28.95
CA LEU A 133 -21.70 35.62 29.71
C LEU A 133 -22.30 37.02 29.90
N ILE A 134 -22.31 37.51 31.15
CA ILE A 134 -22.62 38.89 31.49
C ILE A 134 -21.41 39.73 31.09
N LEU A 135 -21.50 40.40 29.94
CA LEU A 135 -20.50 41.39 29.53
C LEU A 135 -20.67 42.65 30.39
N PRO A 136 -19.58 43.23 30.95
CA PRO A 136 -19.67 44.51 31.63
C PRO A 136 -20.14 45.58 30.64
N ASP A 137 -21.17 46.32 31.01
CA ASP A 137 -21.75 47.40 30.23
C ASP A 137 -20.66 48.39 29.78
N SER A 138 -20.39 48.45 28.48
CA SER A 138 -19.43 49.41 27.89
C SER A 138 -19.95 50.85 27.89
N THR A 139 -20.99 51.16 28.68
CA THR A 139 -21.61 52.48 28.83
C THR A 139 -21.09 53.25 30.05
N ALA A 140 -20.15 52.71 30.83
CA ALA A 140 -19.50 53.41 31.93
C ALA A 140 -18.18 54.13 31.56
N SER A 141 -17.88 54.34 30.26
CA SER A 141 -16.80 55.23 29.81
C SER A 141 -17.38 56.55 29.29
N GLY A 142 -18.05 57.27 30.17
CA GLY A 142 -18.52 58.63 29.94
C GLY A 142 -18.54 59.40 31.24
N LYS A 143 -17.56 60.31 31.39
CA LYS A 143 -17.29 61.23 32.53
C LYS A 143 -16.44 60.66 33.66
N ASN A 144 -15.13 60.90 33.60
CA ASN A 144 -14.49 62.08 34.20
C ASN A 144 -13.10 62.29 33.62
#